data_AF-A0A7W6API0-F1
#
_entry.id   AF-A0A7W6API0-F1
#
_cell.length_a   1.000
_cell.length_b   1.000
_cell.length_c   1.000
_cell.angle_alpha   90.00
_cell.angle_beta   90.00
_cell.angle_gamma   90.00
#
_symmetry.space_group_name_H-M   'P 1'
#
loop_
_entity.id
_entity.type
_entity.pdbx_description
1 polymer ?
#
loop_
_entity_poly.entity_id
_entity_poly.type
_entity_poly.pdbx_seq_one_letter_code
_entity_poly.pdbx_strand_id
1 'polypeptide(L)'
;MVAYSFKKRFAEPILAGTKAQTIRADRKRHARPGDLTHLFTGMRTKYCRRLGVSVCIEATPIRMDLRQGVVFCNDGWIRSQQDLDAFAVRDGFSCWDDLVAFWAAEHPGVDEFDGMLIRWQPLVAADPLDIAGAAA
;
A
#
# COMPACT_ATOMS: atom_id res chain seq x y z
N MET A 1 -15.35 7.78 9.68
CA MET A 1 -15.03 7.57 8.25
C MET A 1 -13.55 7.81 8.01
N VAL A 2 -12.84 6.86 7.39
CA VAL A 2 -11.42 7.01 7.04
C VAL A 2 -11.27 7.05 5.53
N ALA A 3 -10.60 8.09 5.04
CA ALA A 3 -10.31 8.25 3.63
C ALA A 3 -8.80 8.26 3.38
N TYR A 4 -8.40 7.67 2.26
CA TYR A 4 -7.04 7.71 1.74
C TYR A 4 -7.07 8.28 0.33
N SER A 5 -6.28 9.34 0.11
CA SER A 5 -6.09 9.91 -1.23
C SER A 5 -4.77 9.42 -1.82
N PHE A 6 -4.79 9.08 -3.10
CA PHE A 6 -3.67 8.55 -3.84
C PHE A 6 -3.27 9.51 -4.96
N LYS A 7 -2.00 9.46 -5.38
CA LYS A 7 -1.55 10.11 -6.61
C LYS A 7 -2.18 9.42 -7.83
N LYS A 8 -2.28 10.16 -8.93
CA LYS A 8 -2.93 9.71 -10.17
C LYS A 8 -2.44 8.34 -10.65
N ARG A 9 -1.13 8.06 -10.56
CA ARG A 9 -0.51 6.79 -11.00
C ARG A 9 -1.10 5.54 -10.33
N PHE A 10 -1.63 5.66 -9.11
CA PHE A 10 -2.18 4.54 -8.37
C PHE A 10 -3.68 4.33 -8.61
N ALA A 11 -4.35 5.22 -9.35
CA ALA A 11 -5.79 5.12 -9.56
C ALA A 11 -6.17 3.85 -10.33
N GLU A 12 -5.44 3.54 -11.40
CA GLU A 12 -5.69 2.33 -12.21
C GLU A 12 -5.35 1.04 -11.45
N PRO A 13 -4.17 0.89 -10.80
CA PRO A 13 -3.88 -0.29 -9.98
C PRO A 13 -4.91 -0.56 -8.88
N ILE A 14 -5.45 0.48 -8.25
CA ILE A 14 -6.50 0.33 -7.23
C ILE A 14 -7.80 -0.18 -7.84
N LEU A 15 -8.21 0.39 -8.99
CA LEU A 15 -9.42 -0.02 -9.70
C LEU A 15 -9.31 -1.44 -10.26
N ALA A 16 -8.11 -1.86 -10.66
CA ALA A 16 -7.82 -3.21 -11.12
C ALA A 16 -7.66 -4.23 -9.98
N GLY A 17 -7.65 -3.80 -8.71
CA GLY A 17 -7.44 -4.67 -7.56
C GLY A 17 -5.99 -5.09 -7.29
N THR A 18 -5.04 -4.68 -8.14
CA THR A 18 -3.61 -5.02 -7.99
C THR A 18 -2.92 -4.23 -6.88
N LYS A 19 -3.38 -3.00 -6.59
CA LYS A 19 -2.97 -2.24 -5.40
C LYS A 19 -4.05 -2.32 -4.32
N ALA A 20 -3.72 -3.00 -3.23
CA ALA A 20 -4.63 -3.23 -2.10
C ALA A 20 -4.05 -2.77 -0.74
N GLN A 21 -2.96 -2.00 -0.77
CA GLN A 21 -2.35 -1.44 0.43
C GLN A 21 -1.84 -0.01 0.24
N THR A 22 -1.53 0.65 1.36
CA THR A 22 -0.88 1.97 1.43
C THR A 22 -0.02 2.07 2.67
N ILE A 23 1.10 2.75 2.54
CA ILE A 23 1.95 3.19 3.66
C ILE A 23 1.60 4.64 4.00
N ARG A 24 1.49 4.96 5.30
CA ARG A 24 1.14 6.30 5.78
C ARG A 24 1.92 6.63 7.05
N ALA A 25 2.31 7.90 7.20
CA ALA A 25 2.78 8.40 8.48
C ALA A 25 1.68 8.22 9.54
N ASP A 26 2.10 7.97 10.78
CA ASP A 26 1.16 7.82 11.88
C ASP A 26 0.34 9.11 12.09
N ARG A 27 -0.91 8.94 12.50
CA ARG A 27 -1.83 10.03 12.80
C ARG A 27 -2.86 9.58 13.81
N LYS A 28 -3.59 10.55 14.38
CA LYS A 28 -4.64 10.33 15.41
C LYS A 28 -5.58 9.14 15.13
N ARG A 29 -5.94 8.88 13.87
CA ARG A 29 -6.76 7.71 13.51
C ARG A 29 -6.45 7.18 12.11
N HIS A 30 -6.04 5.92 12.04
CA HIS A 30 -6.11 5.09 10.83
C HIS A 30 -7.39 4.24 10.79
N ALA A 31 -7.64 3.60 9.65
CA ALA A 31 -8.66 2.57 9.55
C ALA A 31 -8.23 1.37 10.40
N ARG A 32 -9.19 0.70 11.06
CA ARG A 32 -8.96 -0.56 11.77
C ARG A 32 -9.54 -1.72 10.97
N PRO A 33 -9.10 -2.96 11.17
CA PRO A 33 -9.76 -4.12 10.56
C PRO A 33 -11.28 -4.07 10.78
N GLY A 34 -12.04 -4.24 9.70
CA GLY A 34 -13.51 -4.10 9.68
C GLY A 34 -14.04 -2.69 9.35
N ASP A 35 -13.23 -1.63 9.48
CA ASP A 35 -13.65 -0.29 9.07
C ASP A 35 -13.81 -0.20 7.54
N LEU A 36 -14.79 0.58 7.08
CA LEU A 36 -14.84 1.01 5.67
C LEU A 36 -13.75 2.06 5.39
N THR A 37 -12.98 1.81 4.34
CA THR A 37 -11.97 2.71 3.77
C THR A 37 -12.50 3.31 2.48
N HIS A 38 -12.45 4.64 2.39
CA HIS A 38 -12.82 5.35 1.17
C HIS A 38 -11.56 5.74 0.40
N LEU A 39 -11.45 5.27 -0.84
CA LEU A 39 -10.28 5.46 -1.68
C LEU A 39 -10.55 6.58 -2.68
N PHE A 40 -9.66 7.57 -2.74
CA PHE A 40 -9.81 8.76 -3.58
C PHE A 40 -8.52 9.06 -4.36
N THR A 41 -8.64 9.86 -5.42
CA THR A 41 -7.53 10.58 -6.05
C THR A 41 -7.87 12.07 -6.13
N GLY A 42 -6.85 12.93 -6.17
CA GLY A 42 -7.04 14.38 -6.33
C GLY A 42 -7.84 15.05 -5.22
N MET A 43 -7.86 14.49 -4.01
CA MET A 43 -8.65 15.03 -2.91
C MET A 43 -8.26 16.48 -2.61
N ARG A 44 -9.24 17.33 -2.26
CA ARG A 44 -9.10 18.80 -2.06
C ARG A 44 -8.77 19.59 -3.33
N THR A 45 -8.90 18.98 -4.51
CA THR A 45 -8.83 19.67 -5.80
C THR A 45 -10.13 19.49 -6.58
N LYS A 46 -10.33 20.26 -7.65
CA LYS A 46 -11.45 20.06 -8.58
C LYS A 46 -11.43 18.71 -9.31
N TYR A 47 -10.30 18.01 -9.29
CA TYR A 47 -10.12 16.68 -9.89
C TYR A 47 -10.38 15.55 -8.89
N CYS A 48 -10.97 15.84 -7.74
CA CYS A 48 -11.31 14.85 -6.72
C CYS A 48 -12.25 13.78 -7.32
N ARG A 49 -11.81 12.52 -7.26
CA ARG A 49 -12.60 11.37 -7.73
C ARG A 49 -12.51 10.25 -6.71
N ARG A 50 -13.66 9.67 -6.35
CA ARG A 50 -13.71 8.43 -5.57
C ARG A 50 -13.35 7.26 -6.48
N LEU A 51 -12.39 6.45 -6.05
CA LEU A 51 -11.97 5.23 -6.73
C LEU A 51 -12.83 4.05 -6.27
N GLY A 52 -13.15 3.98 -4.97
CA GLY A 52 -13.98 2.92 -4.41
C GLY A 52 -14.15 3.05 -2.90
N VAL A 53 -14.88 2.09 -2.34
CA VAL A 53 -15.00 1.86 -0.89
C VAL A 53 -14.70 0.40 -0.65
N SER A 54 -13.84 0.09 0.32
CA SER A 54 -13.46 -1.28 0.66
C SER A 54 -13.27 -1.47 2.15
N VAL A 55 -13.38 -2.71 2.63
CA VAL A 55 -13.14 -3.07 4.02
C VAL A 55 -11.65 -3.11 4.31
N CYS A 56 -11.22 -2.39 5.36
CA CYS A 56 -9.88 -2.51 5.93
C CYS A 56 -9.72 -3.91 6.51
N ILE A 57 -8.63 -4.61 6.15
CA ILE A 57 -8.34 -5.96 6.65
C ILE A 57 -7.15 -5.96 7.60
N GLU A 58 -6.24 -4.98 7.48
CA GLU A 58 -5.03 -4.92 8.28
C GLU A 58 -4.61 -3.46 8.45
N ALA A 59 -4.15 -3.12 9.65
CA ALA A 59 -3.54 -1.83 9.96
C ALA A 59 -2.44 -2.06 11.00
N THR A 60 -1.20 -2.16 10.55
CA THR A 60 -0.06 -2.56 11.38
C THR A 60 1.10 -1.59 11.26
N PRO A 61 1.92 -1.44 12.31
CA PRO A 61 3.14 -0.67 12.23
C PRO A 61 4.07 -1.21 11.14
N ILE A 62 4.72 -0.31 10.43
CA ILE A 62 5.75 -0.63 9.43
C ILE A 62 6.98 0.24 9.67
N ARG A 63 8.14 -0.38 9.53
CA ARG A 63 9.43 0.30 9.40
C ARG A 63 10.05 -0.03 8.07
N MET A 64 10.64 0.96 7.42
CA MET A 64 11.39 0.78 6.18
C MET A 64 12.75 1.42 6.32
N ASP A 65 13.78 0.67 5.93
CA ASP A 65 15.11 1.20 5.61
C ASP A 65 15.30 1.00 4.09
N LEU A 66 15.12 2.09 3.35
CA LEU A 66 15.17 2.11 1.89
C LEU A 66 16.60 2.03 1.37
N ARG A 67 17.58 2.44 2.19
CA ARG A 67 19.00 2.36 1.85
C ARG A 67 19.52 0.93 1.96
N GLN A 68 19.08 0.20 2.97
CA GLN A 68 19.46 -1.21 3.19
C GLN A 68 18.53 -2.19 2.47
N GLY A 69 17.38 -1.75 1.96
CA GLY A 69 16.39 -2.62 1.34
C GLY A 69 15.74 -3.55 2.37
N VAL A 70 15.25 -2.98 3.47
CA VAL A 70 14.67 -3.74 4.57
C VAL A 70 13.31 -3.18 4.94
N VAL A 71 12.32 -4.04 5.06
CA VAL A 71 11.00 -3.70 5.62
C VAL A 71 10.73 -4.59 6.82
N PHE A 72 10.20 -4.00 7.89
CA PHE A 72 9.70 -4.71 9.06
C PHE A 72 8.21 -4.39 9.25
N CYS A 73 7.37 -5.42 9.19
CA CYS A 73 5.93 -5.32 9.40
C CYS A 73 5.38 -6.68 9.85
N ASN A 74 4.27 -6.69 10.59
CA ASN A 74 3.62 -7.93 11.07
C ASN A 74 4.59 -8.86 11.82
N ASP A 75 5.48 -8.29 12.64
CA ASP A 75 6.53 -9.00 13.39
C ASP A 75 7.54 -9.79 12.52
N GLY A 76 7.56 -9.53 11.21
CA GLY A 76 8.44 -10.19 10.23
C GLY A 76 9.34 -9.22 9.48
N TRP A 77 10.49 -9.73 9.05
CA TRP A 77 11.44 -9.00 8.21
C TRP A 77 11.30 -9.41 6.74
N ILE A 78 11.22 -8.43 5.86
CA ILE A 78 11.28 -8.57 4.41
C ILE A 78 12.63 -8.00 3.98
N ARG A 79 13.48 -8.86 3.40
CA ARG A 79 14.87 -8.53 3.05
C ARG A 79 15.34 -9.13 1.72
N SER A 80 14.65 -10.16 1.24
CA SER A 80 14.97 -10.74 -0.06
C SER A 80 14.42 -9.83 -1.16
N GLN A 81 15.13 -9.73 -2.29
CA GLN A 81 14.67 -8.92 -3.42
C GLN A 81 13.27 -9.36 -3.89
N GLN A 82 13.03 -10.67 -3.95
CA GLN A 82 11.75 -11.23 -4.37
C GLN A 82 10.60 -10.79 -3.44
N ASP A 83 10.81 -10.81 -2.12
CA ASP A 83 9.77 -10.42 -1.17
C ASP A 83 9.56 -8.90 -1.15
N LEU A 84 10.63 -8.11 -1.33
CA LEU A 84 10.57 -6.65 -1.48
C LEU A 84 9.80 -6.25 -2.75
N ASP A 85 10.05 -6.92 -3.86
CA ASP A 85 9.32 -6.71 -5.11
C ASP A 85 7.84 -7.08 -4.93
N ALA A 86 7.54 -8.23 -4.32
CA ALA A 86 6.17 -8.63 -4.02
C ALA A 86 5.47 -7.65 -3.06
N PHE A 87 6.20 -7.06 -2.11
CA PHE A 87 5.70 -6.01 -1.24
C PHE A 87 5.38 -4.72 -2.04
N ALA A 88 6.30 -4.26 -2.89
CA ALA A 88 6.13 -3.07 -3.70
C ALA A 88 4.98 -3.21 -4.71
N VAL A 89 4.83 -4.38 -5.33
CA VAL A 89 3.73 -4.69 -6.27
C VAL A 89 2.36 -4.56 -5.60
N ARG A 90 2.21 -5.07 -4.37
CA ARG A 90 0.96 -4.91 -3.61
C ARG A 90 0.66 -3.44 -3.28
N ASP A 91 1.70 -2.61 -3.18
CA ASP A 91 1.59 -1.15 -3.03
C ASP A 91 1.51 -0.42 -4.40
N GLY A 92 1.32 -1.13 -5.50
CA GLY A 92 1.06 -0.58 -6.84
C GLY A 92 2.28 -0.03 -7.56
N PHE A 93 3.47 -0.51 -7.20
CA PHE A 93 4.71 -0.29 -7.94
C PHE A 93 5.03 -1.50 -8.83
N SER A 94 5.98 -1.34 -9.75
CA SER A 94 6.43 -2.44 -10.62
C SER A 94 7.42 -3.39 -9.92
N CYS A 95 8.26 -2.86 -9.05
CA CYS A 95 9.24 -3.57 -8.24
C CYS A 95 9.69 -2.68 -7.05
N TRP A 96 10.57 -3.20 -6.20
CA TRP A 96 11.14 -2.46 -5.07
C TRP A 96 11.88 -1.19 -5.52
N ASP A 97 12.65 -1.26 -6.62
CA ASP A 97 13.40 -0.11 -7.11
C ASP A 97 12.49 1.06 -7.55
N ASP A 98 11.32 0.77 -8.14
CA ASP A 98 10.31 1.79 -8.47
C ASP A 98 9.71 2.43 -7.21
N LEU A 99 9.50 1.64 -6.15
CA LEU A 99 9.08 2.17 -4.84
C LEU A 99 10.15 3.08 -4.25
N VAL A 100 11.41 2.64 -4.21
CA VAL A 100 12.54 3.44 -3.67
C VAL A 100 12.73 4.73 -4.46
N ALA A 101 12.72 4.66 -5.79
CA ALA A 101 12.84 5.84 -6.65
C ALA A 101 11.69 6.82 -6.44
N PHE A 102 10.46 6.32 -6.34
CA PHE A 102 9.31 7.14 -5.99
C PHE A 102 9.45 7.78 -4.61
N TRP A 103 9.90 7.01 -3.61
CA TRP A 103 10.05 7.53 -2.26
C TRP A 103 11.09 8.63 -2.17
N ALA A 104 12.25 8.45 -2.81
CA ALA A 104 13.32 9.45 -2.86
C ALA A 104 12.86 10.77 -3.52
N ALA A 105 12.02 10.68 -4.55
CA ALA A 105 11.45 11.85 -5.22
C ALA A 105 10.41 12.59 -4.35
N GLU A 106 9.62 11.86 -3.57
CA GLU A 106 8.54 12.43 -2.74
C GLU A 106 9.00 12.87 -1.35
N HIS A 107 10.07 12.26 -0.84
CA HIS A 107 10.62 12.50 0.50
C HIS A 107 12.16 12.64 0.43
N PRO A 108 12.69 13.72 -0.18
CA PRO A 108 14.13 13.88 -0.33
C PRO A 108 14.87 13.84 1.02
N GLY A 109 15.90 13.01 1.11
CA GLY A 109 16.73 12.86 2.32
C GLY A 109 16.15 11.95 3.40
N VAL A 110 15.06 11.23 3.12
CA VAL A 110 14.44 10.28 4.05
C VAL A 110 14.67 8.85 3.57
N ASP A 111 15.68 8.20 4.15
CA ASP A 111 16.02 6.80 3.84
C ASP A 111 15.39 5.80 4.83
N GLU A 112 15.01 6.28 6.03
CA GLU A 112 14.34 5.50 7.06
C GLU A 112 12.94 6.07 7.32
N PHE A 113 11.97 5.18 7.53
CA PHE A 113 10.59 5.58 7.77
C PHE A 113 9.87 4.65 8.74
N ASP A 114 9.20 5.25 9.73
CA ASP A 114 8.23 4.61 10.61
C ASP A 114 6.81 5.10 10.29
N GLY A 115 5.85 4.18 10.23
CA GLY A 115 4.46 4.53 10.05
C GLY A 115 3.52 3.35 10.14
N MET A 116 2.44 3.42 9.37
CA MET A 116 1.37 2.42 9.33
C MET A 116 1.21 1.87 7.92
N LEU A 117 1.23 0.54 7.81
CA LEU A 117 0.77 -0.20 6.64
C LEU A 117 -0.72 -0.45 6.81
N ILE A 118 -1.53 -0.01 5.84
CA ILE A 118 -2.97 -0.25 5.83
C ILE A 118 -3.32 -1.05 4.59
N ARG A 119 -4.04 -2.15 4.78
CA ARG A 119 -4.53 -3.02 3.70
C ARG A 119 -6.04 -3.07 3.69
N TRP A 120 -6.60 -3.22 2.50
CA TRP A 120 -8.02 -3.37 2.27
C TRP A 120 -8.29 -4.56 1.34
N GLN A 121 -9.54 -5.02 1.29
CA GLN A 121 -9.94 -6.01 0.29
C GLN A 121 -9.81 -5.40 -1.12
N PRO A 122 -9.14 -6.05 -2.07
CA PRO A 122 -9.10 -5.59 -3.46
C PRO A 122 -10.49 -5.21 -3.99
N LEU A 123 -10.60 -4.11 -4.75
CA LEU A 123 -11.91 -3.66 -5.30
C LEU A 123 -12.46 -4.64 -6.34
N VAL A 124 -11.56 -5.38 -6.98
CA VAL A 124 -11.86 -6.48 -7.89
C VAL A 124 -11.12 -7.69 -7.34
N ALA A 125 -11.79 -8.83 -7.25
CA ALA A 125 -11.12 -10.07 -6.86
C ALA A 125 -10.03 -10.40 -7.90
N ALA A 126 -8.84 -10.77 -7.44
CA ALA A 126 -7.91 -11.49 -8.31
C ALA A 126 -8.63 -12.77 -8.77
N ASP A 127 -8.57 -13.08 -10.05
CA ASP A 127 -9.30 -14.17 -10.68
C ASP A 127 -9.18 -15.47 -9.85
N PRO A 128 -10.28 -16.14 -9.44
CA PRO A 128 -10.23 -17.32 -8.58
C PRO A 128 -9.48 -18.53 -9.16
N LEU A 129 -9.00 -18.48 -10.40
CA LEU A 129 -8.12 -19.51 -10.97
C LEU A 129 -6.67 -19.47 -10.44
N ASP A 130 -6.26 -18.42 -9.71
CA ASP A 130 -4.91 -18.30 -9.12
C ASP A 130 -4.79 -18.86 -7.68
N ILE A 131 -5.84 -19.49 -7.12
CA ILE A 131 -5.84 -20.04 -5.74
C ILE A 131 -5.39 -21.52 -5.69
N ALA A 132 -4.60 -21.97 -6.66
CA ALA A 132 -3.98 -23.29 -6.65
C ALA A 132 -2.46 -23.16 -6.45
N GLY A 133 -2.02 -22.80 -5.24
CA GLY A 133 -0.58 -22.67 -5.00
C GLY A 133 -0.13 -22.27 -3.61
N ALA A 134 -0.79 -22.71 -2.54
CA ALA A 134 -0.20 -22.68 -1.19
C ALA A 134 -0.98 -23.61 -0.23
N ALA A 135 -0.93 -24.91 -0.52
CA ALA A 135 -1.14 -25.95 0.49
C ALA A 135 -0.11 -27.05 0.23
N ALA A 136 1.01 -26.96 0.96
CA ALA A 136 1.93 -28.06 1.22
C ALA A 136 2.44 -27.88 2.65
#